data_AF-A0A7J2RGU3-F1
#
_entry.id   AF-A0A7J2RGU3-F1
#
_cell.length_a   1.000
_cell.length_b   1.000
_cell.length_c   1.000
_cell.angle_alpha   90.00
_cell.angle_beta   90.00
_cell.angle_gamma   90.00
#
_symmetry.space_group_name_H-M   'P 1'
#
loop_
_entity.id
_entity.type
_entity.pdbx_description
1 polymer ?
#
loop_
_entity_poly.entity_id
_entity_poly.type
_entity_poly.pdbx_seq_one_letter_code
_entity_poly.pdbx_strand_id
1 'polypeptide(L)'
;MKRKPIHILAGLINAMNSLDKDHEYSINEIHEKTNYHWNTVSDYIKLIILTKEFSPNFEIDEKSNGIIITKESPYFKNFNIFEQFLLYLFKSKAFNEESAINKNKIVLSDRSELNPNEEFKAFIKYTSNNGLYLTLKGKFRAQGILASIYSDMCDYIENKPKIPLKKLSKVWLLNFYENNQSLVEQKMTPKKIRSEPKVELEENRLEDYESLLAIYNKPTPTHKISTESIA
;
A
#
# COMPACT_ATOMS: atom_id res chain seq x y z
N MET A 1 16.76 17.45 25.09
CA MET A 1 16.64 16.12 24.45
C MET A 1 15.47 16.13 23.48
N LYS A 2 15.60 15.56 22.28
CA LYS A 2 14.47 15.41 21.34
C LYS A 2 13.40 14.51 22.00
N ARG A 3 12.13 14.94 22.03
CA ARG A 3 11.03 14.13 22.57
C ARG A 3 10.87 12.87 21.71
N LYS A 4 10.64 11.71 22.34
CA LYS A 4 10.36 10.46 21.61
C LYS A 4 9.00 10.59 20.90
N PRO A 5 8.83 10.06 19.66
CA PRO A 5 7.56 10.10 18.93
C PRO A 5 6.35 9.63 19.74
N ILE A 6 6.50 8.54 20.50
CA ILE A 6 5.43 8.01 21.35
C ILE A 6 5.00 8.98 22.45
N HIS A 7 5.91 9.81 22.98
CA HIS A 7 5.57 10.85 23.97
C HIS A 7 4.83 12.03 23.33
N ILE A 8 5.13 12.35 22.06
CA ILE A 8 4.41 13.39 21.31
C ILE A 8 2.97 12.93 21.07
N LEU A 9 2.80 11.68 20.61
CA LEU A 9 1.49 11.08 20.39
C LEU A 9 0.67 11.04 21.68
N ALA A 10 1.27 10.59 22.79
CA ALA A 10 0.59 10.54 24.10
C ALA A 10 0.19 11.94 24.59
N GLY A 11 1.06 12.94 24.45
CA GLY A 11 0.76 14.32 24.84
C GLY A 11 -0.38 14.92 24.02
N LEU A 12 -0.40 14.64 22.71
CA LEU A 12 -1.47 15.09 21.83
C LEU A 12 -2.82 14.41 22.15
N ILE A 13 -2.84 13.09 22.38
CA ILE A 13 -4.04 12.37 22.81
C ILE A 13 -4.58 12.93 24.12
N ASN A 14 -3.70 13.19 25.09
CA ASN A 14 -4.09 13.78 26.37
C ASN A 14 -4.72 15.17 26.19
N ALA A 15 -4.13 16.02 25.35
CA ALA A 15 -4.70 17.34 25.06
C ALA A 15 -6.06 17.23 24.36
N MET A 16 -6.21 16.33 23.38
CA MET A 16 -7.48 16.12 22.68
C MET A 16 -8.58 15.57 23.60
N ASN A 17 -8.25 14.76 24.60
CA ASN A 17 -9.22 14.26 25.57
C ASN A 17 -9.78 15.36 26.50
N SER A 18 -9.15 16.54 26.54
CA SER A 18 -9.63 17.71 27.29
C SER A 18 -10.50 18.66 26.47
N LEU A 19 -10.72 18.35 25.18
CA LEU A 19 -11.53 19.15 24.28
C LEU A 19 -13.01 18.79 24.43
N ASP A 20 -13.88 19.78 24.25
CA ASP A 20 -15.32 19.59 24.28
C ASP A 20 -15.78 18.84 23.03
N LYS A 21 -16.76 17.94 23.23
CA LYS A 21 -17.41 17.26 22.11
C LYS A 21 -18.22 18.26 21.29
N ASP A 22 -18.37 17.98 20.00
CA ASP A 22 -19.17 18.77 19.06
C ASP A 22 -18.69 20.22 18.85
N HIS A 23 -17.46 20.53 19.25
CA HIS A 23 -16.78 21.79 18.96
C HIS A 23 -15.70 21.61 17.89
N GLU A 24 -15.58 22.58 16.99
CA GLU A 24 -14.55 22.60 15.95
C GLU A 24 -13.30 23.29 16.48
N TYR A 25 -12.15 22.61 16.40
CA TYR A 25 -10.86 23.16 16.82
C TYR A 25 -9.90 23.24 15.64
N SER A 26 -9.19 24.35 15.55
CA SER A 26 -8.09 24.55 14.61
C SER A 26 -6.80 23.88 15.10
N ILE A 27 -5.87 23.64 14.15
CA ILE A 27 -4.52 23.14 14.48
C ILE A 27 -3.76 24.11 15.40
N ASN A 28 -4.01 25.42 15.29
CA ASN A 28 -3.35 26.43 16.11
C ASN A 28 -3.80 26.36 17.57
N GLU A 29 -5.09 26.14 17.83
CA GLU A 29 -5.59 25.98 19.21
C GLU A 29 -4.99 24.74 19.90
N ILE A 30 -4.78 23.66 19.15
CA ILE A 30 -4.14 22.45 19.67
C ILE A 30 -2.62 22.67 19.86
N HIS A 31 -1.98 23.44 18.97
CA HIS A 31 -0.60 23.89 19.13
C HIS A 31 -0.42 24.66 20.45
N GLU A 32 -1.29 25.63 20.74
CA GLU A 32 -1.24 26.42 21.98
C GLU A 32 -1.40 25.56 23.23
N LYS A 33 -2.32 24.58 23.21
CA LYS A 33 -2.54 23.66 24.34
C LYS A 33 -1.39 22.69 24.59
N THR A 34 -0.66 22.29 23.55
CA THR A 34 0.37 21.24 23.64
C THR A 34 1.81 21.75 23.64
N ASN A 35 2.01 22.99 23.18
CA ASN A 35 3.31 23.58 22.88
C ASN A 35 4.15 22.73 21.89
N TYR A 36 3.48 21.97 21.01
CA TYR A 36 4.12 21.27 19.89
C TYR A 36 3.98 22.11 18.63
N HIS A 37 5.02 22.22 17.81
CA HIS A 37 4.96 22.93 16.53
C HIS A 37 3.75 22.50 15.69
N TRP A 38 3.06 23.45 15.03
CA TRP A 38 1.81 23.21 14.29
C TRP A 38 1.92 22.11 13.23
N ASN A 39 3.06 22.01 12.51
CA ASN A 39 3.32 20.87 11.61
C ASN A 39 3.28 19.53 12.35
N THR A 40 3.92 19.43 13.52
CA THR A 40 3.90 18.22 14.34
C THR A 40 2.50 17.88 14.82
N VAL A 41 1.71 18.88 15.23
CA VAL A 41 0.31 18.69 15.59
C VAL A 41 -0.48 18.13 14.40
N SER A 42 -0.35 18.75 13.23
CA SER A 42 -1.02 18.31 11.99
C SER A 42 -0.66 16.87 11.63
N ASP A 43 0.64 16.53 11.57
CA ASP A 43 1.10 15.20 11.18
C ASP A 43 0.65 14.11 12.15
N TYR A 44 0.68 14.38 13.46
CA TYR A 44 0.27 13.39 14.46
C TYR A 44 -1.26 13.27 14.55
N ILE A 45 -2.03 14.34 14.31
CA ILE A 45 -3.49 14.23 14.15
C ILE A 45 -3.80 13.33 12.95
N LYS A 46 -3.16 13.55 11.80
CA LYS A 46 -3.31 12.68 10.62
C LYS A 46 -2.97 11.23 10.93
N LEU A 47 -1.88 10.98 11.65
CA LEU A 47 -1.48 9.64 12.07
C LEU A 47 -2.53 8.98 12.98
N ILE A 48 -3.11 9.73 13.92
CA ILE A 48 -4.17 9.23 14.79
C ILE A 48 -5.39 8.84 13.97
N ILE A 49 -5.81 9.68 13.01
CA ILE A 49 -6.98 9.35 12.20
C ILE A 49 -6.70 8.17 11.27
N LEU A 50 -5.53 8.13 10.63
CA LEU A 50 -5.10 7.01 9.80
C LEU A 50 -5.09 5.70 10.59
N THR A 51 -4.59 5.72 11.82
CA THR A 51 -4.59 4.53 12.69
C THR A 51 -6.03 4.11 13.04
N LYS A 52 -6.92 5.07 13.37
CA LYS A 52 -8.32 4.79 13.68
C LYS A 52 -9.11 4.22 12.49
N GLU A 53 -8.84 4.70 11.28
CA GLU A 53 -9.56 4.26 10.08
C GLU A 53 -9.04 2.91 9.56
N PHE A 54 -7.72 2.73 9.53
CA PHE A 54 -7.10 1.62 8.80
C PHE A 54 -6.50 0.51 9.67
N SER A 55 -6.28 0.73 10.97
CA SER A 55 -5.71 -0.30 11.85
C SER A 55 -6.78 -1.27 12.37
N PRO A 56 -6.48 -2.58 12.50
CA PRO A 56 -7.27 -3.45 13.35
C PRO A 56 -7.13 -3.05 14.83
N ASN A 57 -8.05 -3.52 15.66
CA ASN A 57 -7.82 -3.53 17.10
C ASN A 57 -6.99 -4.77 17.45
N PHE A 58 -6.01 -4.58 18.33
CA PHE A 58 -5.13 -5.65 18.77
C PHE A 58 -4.72 -5.48 20.22
N GLU A 59 -4.35 -6.59 20.83
CA GLU A 59 -3.84 -6.69 22.19
C GLU A 59 -2.48 -7.40 22.17
N ILE A 60 -1.65 -7.14 23.18
CA ILE A 60 -0.39 -7.85 23.37
C ILE A 60 -0.62 -8.89 24.47
N ASP A 61 -0.44 -10.17 24.15
CA ASP A 61 -0.45 -11.23 25.15
C ASP A 61 0.84 -11.15 25.95
N GLU A 62 0.74 -10.76 27.22
CA GLU A 62 1.88 -10.58 28.13
C GLU A 62 2.69 -11.87 28.33
N LYS A 63 2.08 -13.05 28.19
CA LYS A 63 2.77 -14.33 28.40
C LYS A 63 3.61 -14.74 27.21
N SER A 64 3.09 -14.56 26.00
CA SER A 64 3.77 -14.95 24.76
C SER A 64 4.51 -13.78 24.09
N ASN A 65 4.31 -12.55 24.57
CA ASN A 65 4.65 -11.31 23.86
C ASN A 65 4.10 -11.30 22.42
N GLY A 66 2.97 -12.00 22.21
CA GLY A 66 2.31 -12.15 20.92
C GLY A 66 1.29 -11.04 20.67
N ILE A 67 0.95 -10.80 19.40
CA ILE A 67 -0.09 -9.85 19.01
C ILE A 67 -1.37 -10.62 18.71
N ILE A 68 -2.46 -10.29 19.41
CA ILE A 68 -3.79 -10.85 19.18
C ILE A 68 -4.63 -9.81 18.46
N ILE A 69 -5.10 -10.11 17.25
CA ILE A 69 -6.06 -9.26 16.55
C ILE A 69 -7.46 -9.52 17.12
N THR A 70 -8.04 -8.52 17.78
CA THR A 70 -9.36 -8.64 18.43
C THR A 70 -10.51 -8.15 17.55
N LYS A 71 -10.21 -7.25 16.61
CA LYS A 71 -11.19 -6.75 15.64
C LYS A 71 -10.52 -6.35 14.34
N GLU A 72 -11.17 -6.68 13.22
CA GLU A 72 -10.72 -6.20 11.91
C GLU A 72 -10.78 -4.67 11.83
N SER A 73 -9.93 -4.11 10.96
CA SER A 73 -9.92 -2.69 10.67
C SER A 73 -11.29 -2.22 10.14
N PRO A 74 -11.80 -1.05 10.59
CA PRO A 74 -13.05 -0.49 10.09
C PRO A 74 -13.09 -0.38 8.56
N TYR A 75 -11.94 -0.10 7.95
CA TYR A 75 -11.80 0.04 6.51
C TYR A 75 -12.20 -1.23 5.72
N PHE A 76 -12.06 -2.43 6.30
CA PHE A 76 -12.43 -3.68 5.62
C PHE A 76 -13.92 -3.78 5.29
N LYS A 77 -14.77 -3.09 6.04
CA LYS A 77 -16.23 -3.08 5.82
C LYS A 77 -16.63 -2.35 4.54
N ASN A 78 -15.75 -1.53 3.97
CA ASN A 78 -16.04 -0.80 2.74
C ASN A 78 -15.92 -1.66 1.48
N PHE A 79 -15.28 -2.83 1.59
CA PHE A 79 -15.16 -3.78 0.49
C PHE A 79 -16.42 -4.60 0.35
N ASN A 80 -16.80 -4.91 -0.89
CA ASN A 80 -17.88 -5.86 -1.10
C ASN A 80 -17.46 -7.28 -0.67
N ILE A 81 -18.45 -8.16 -0.51
CA ILE A 81 -18.28 -9.55 -0.07
C ILE A 81 -17.23 -10.29 -0.93
N PHE A 82 -17.19 -10.02 -2.25
CA PHE A 82 -16.24 -10.65 -3.16
C PHE A 82 -14.79 -10.21 -2.89
N GLU A 83 -14.58 -8.91 -2.74
CA GLU A 83 -13.26 -8.32 -2.48
C GLU A 83 -12.72 -8.79 -1.13
N GLN A 84 -13.57 -8.81 -0.10
CA GLN A 84 -13.22 -9.38 1.21
C GLN A 84 -12.80 -10.84 1.09
N PHE A 85 -13.56 -11.63 0.32
CA PHE A 85 -13.28 -13.04 0.10
C PHE A 85 -11.95 -13.28 -0.63
N LEU A 86 -11.67 -12.52 -1.70
CA LEU A 86 -10.39 -12.61 -2.41
C LEU A 86 -9.21 -12.21 -1.51
N LEU A 87 -9.36 -11.14 -0.72
CA LEU A 87 -8.35 -10.72 0.25
C LEU A 87 -8.11 -11.79 1.32
N TYR A 88 -9.17 -12.46 1.80
CA TYR A 88 -9.06 -13.52 2.78
C TYR A 88 -8.20 -14.69 2.24
N LEU A 89 -8.54 -15.19 1.06
CA LEU A 89 -7.77 -16.26 0.40
C LEU A 89 -6.33 -15.83 0.13
N PHE A 90 -6.13 -14.57 -0.26
CA PHE A 90 -4.79 -14.04 -0.55
C PHE A 90 -3.91 -13.96 0.70
N LYS A 91 -4.43 -13.39 1.79
CA LYS A 91 -3.73 -13.29 3.08
C LYS A 91 -3.44 -14.67 3.68
N SER A 92 -4.35 -15.62 3.46
CA SER A 92 -4.18 -17.02 3.89
C SER A 92 -3.22 -17.82 2.99
N LYS A 93 -2.65 -17.18 1.95
CA LYS A 93 -1.76 -17.81 0.95
C LYS A 93 -2.39 -19.01 0.24
N ALA A 94 -3.71 -19.00 0.04
CA ALA A 94 -4.45 -20.04 -0.66
C ALA A 94 -4.25 -19.93 -2.17
N PHE A 95 -3.09 -20.37 -2.66
CA PHE A 95 -2.63 -20.12 -4.04
C PHE A 95 -2.58 -21.37 -4.92
N ASN A 96 -2.76 -22.55 -4.33
CA ASN A 96 -2.79 -23.85 -4.98
C ASN A 96 -3.72 -24.79 -4.19
N GLU A 97 -3.90 -26.00 -4.71
CA GLU A 97 -4.78 -27.01 -4.11
C GLU A 97 -4.34 -27.46 -2.72
N GLU A 98 -3.03 -27.57 -2.47
CA GLU A 98 -2.46 -27.96 -1.17
C GLU A 98 -2.69 -26.90 -0.08
N SER A 99 -2.74 -25.62 -0.47
CA SER A 99 -3.00 -24.48 0.43
C SER A 99 -4.47 -24.05 0.44
N ALA A 100 -5.36 -24.84 -0.15
CA ALA A 100 -6.76 -24.49 -0.27
C ALA A 100 -7.42 -24.38 1.11
N ILE A 101 -8.23 -23.32 1.28
CA ILE A 101 -8.96 -23.07 2.52
C ILE A 101 -10.36 -23.63 2.40
N ASN A 102 -10.77 -24.44 3.38
CA ASN A 102 -12.13 -24.94 3.44
C ASN A 102 -13.14 -23.78 3.51
N LYS A 103 -14.15 -23.79 2.64
CA LYS A 103 -15.19 -22.73 2.57
C LYS A 103 -15.79 -22.39 3.93
N ASN A 104 -15.99 -23.38 4.81
CA ASN A 104 -16.63 -23.20 6.11
C ASN A 104 -15.71 -22.52 7.14
N LYS A 105 -14.41 -22.40 6.86
CA LYS A 105 -13.45 -21.69 7.71
C LYS A 105 -13.30 -20.21 7.33
N ILE A 106 -13.95 -19.77 6.25
CA ILE A 106 -13.83 -18.40 5.77
C ILE A 106 -14.83 -17.52 6.53
N VAL A 107 -14.30 -16.56 7.28
CA VAL A 107 -15.10 -15.61 8.05
C VAL A 107 -15.10 -14.28 7.30
N LEU A 108 -16.30 -13.83 6.89
CA LEU A 108 -16.52 -12.53 6.26
C LEU A 108 -17.22 -11.59 7.25
N SER A 109 -17.03 -10.29 7.09
CA SER A 109 -17.48 -9.27 8.05
C SER A 109 -18.98 -9.29 8.36
N ASP A 110 -19.83 -9.60 7.36
CA ASP A 110 -21.29 -9.59 7.51
C ASP A 110 -21.92 -10.99 7.67
N ARG A 111 -21.13 -12.07 7.81
CA ARG A 111 -21.60 -13.48 7.80
C ARG A 111 -22.49 -13.87 6.60
N SER A 112 -22.63 -12.99 5.62
CA SER A 112 -23.41 -13.21 4.40
C SER A 112 -22.88 -14.42 3.65
N GLU A 113 -23.79 -15.28 3.18
CA GLU A 113 -23.41 -16.40 2.35
C GLU A 113 -22.83 -15.91 1.01
N LEU A 114 -21.69 -16.49 0.64
CA LEU A 114 -21.09 -16.25 -0.65
C LEU A 114 -21.94 -16.96 -1.71
N ASN A 115 -22.62 -16.19 -2.56
CA ASN A 115 -23.27 -16.68 -3.78
C ASN A 115 -22.34 -16.40 -4.98
N PRO A 116 -21.41 -17.32 -5.31
CA PRO A 116 -20.48 -17.13 -6.41
C PRO A 116 -21.25 -17.09 -7.74
N ASN A 117 -21.26 -15.93 -8.39
CA ASN A 117 -21.72 -15.78 -9.76
C ASN A 117 -20.67 -16.33 -10.76
N GLU A 118 -20.97 -16.31 -12.05
CA GLU A 118 -20.01 -16.73 -13.09
C GLU A 118 -18.70 -15.93 -13.06
N GLU A 119 -18.75 -14.66 -12.68
CA GLU A 119 -17.57 -13.82 -12.54
C GLU A 119 -16.60 -14.38 -11.48
N PHE A 120 -17.11 -14.86 -10.33
CA PHE A 120 -16.28 -15.45 -9.27
C PHE A 120 -15.47 -16.65 -9.76
N LYS A 121 -16.05 -17.51 -10.60
CA LYS A 121 -15.39 -18.75 -11.06
C LYS A 121 -14.08 -18.48 -11.82
N ALA A 122 -13.91 -17.29 -12.40
CA ALA A 122 -12.65 -16.90 -13.04
C ALA A 122 -11.51 -16.61 -12.04
N PHE A 123 -11.85 -16.25 -10.80
CA PHE A 123 -10.88 -15.82 -9.78
C PHE A 123 -10.54 -16.91 -8.75
N ILE A 124 -11.37 -17.94 -8.62
CA ILE A 124 -11.19 -19.03 -7.65
C ILE A 124 -11.30 -20.41 -8.29
N LYS A 125 -10.62 -21.39 -7.70
CA LYS A 125 -10.77 -22.81 -7.98
C LYS A 125 -11.25 -23.56 -6.75
N TYR A 126 -11.99 -24.64 -7.00
CA TYR A 126 -12.53 -25.54 -6.00
C TYR A 126 -11.70 -26.82 -5.98
N THR A 127 -11.48 -27.37 -4.79
CA THR A 127 -10.98 -28.73 -4.60
C THR A 127 -12.17 -29.68 -4.37
N SER A 128 -11.92 -30.98 -4.46
CA SER A 128 -12.93 -32.02 -4.18
C SER A 128 -13.53 -31.95 -2.78
N ASN A 129 -12.81 -31.38 -1.80
CA ASN A 129 -13.20 -31.32 -0.40
C ASN A 129 -13.73 -29.94 0.03
N ASN A 130 -14.40 -29.20 -0.87
CA ASN A 130 -14.87 -27.82 -0.65
C ASN A 130 -13.75 -26.84 -0.24
N GLY A 131 -12.50 -27.13 -0.63
CA GLY A 131 -11.39 -26.20 -0.49
C GLY A 131 -11.41 -25.16 -1.60
N LEU A 132 -11.00 -23.93 -1.28
CA LEU A 132 -10.97 -22.80 -2.20
C LEU A 132 -9.57 -22.21 -2.24
N TYR A 133 -9.08 -21.94 -3.45
CA TYR A 133 -7.82 -21.24 -3.68
C TYR A 133 -7.91 -20.30 -4.88
N LEU A 134 -7.03 -19.30 -4.92
CA LEU A 134 -7.03 -18.27 -5.95
C LEU A 134 -6.41 -18.77 -7.26
N THR A 135 -7.07 -18.43 -8.38
CA THR A 135 -6.43 -18.50 -9.69
C THR A 135 -5.34 -17.43 -9.83
N LEU A 136 -4.58 -17.46 -10.93
CA LEU A 136 -3.67 -16.36 -11.27
C LEU A 136 -4.43 -15.02 -11.34
N LYS A 137 -5.60 -15.01 -11.99
CA LYS A 137 -6.47 -13.82 -12.09
C LYS A 137 -6.96 -13.37 -10.71
N GLY A 138 -7.32 -14.32 -9.84
CA GLY A 138 -7.67 -14.08 -8.43
C GLY A 138 -6.56 -13.38 -7.65
N LYS A 139 -5.33 -13.86 -7.78
CA LYS A 139 -4.14 -13.28 -7.15
C LYS A 139 -3.91 -11.83 -7.59
N PHE A 140 -3.95 -11.55 -8.89
CA PHE A 140 -3.82 -10.18 -9.40
C PHE A 140 -4.94 -9.26 -8.92
N ARG A 141 -6.19 -9.76 -8.89
CA ARG A 141 -7.31 -8.97 -8.37
C ARG A 141 -7.13 -8.63 -6.89
N ALA A 142 -6.75 -9.60 -6.07
CA ALA A 142 -6.49 -9.39 -4.65
C ALA A 142 -5.33 -8.40 -4.41
N GLN A 143 -4.26 -8.50 -5.20
CA GLN A 143 -3.15 -7.55 -5.16
C GLN A 143 -3.59 -6.14 -5.55
N GLY A 144 -4.46 -5.99 -6.55
CA GLY A 144 -5.05 -4.70 -6.92
C GLY A 144 -5.88 -4.08 -5.79
N ILE A 145 -6.61 -4.91 -5.03
CA ILE A 145 -7.36 -4.45 -3.85
C ILE A 145 -6.39 -4.01 -2.73
N LEU A 146 -5.29 -4.74 -2.49
CA LEU A 146 -4.26 -4.31 -1.53
C LEU A 146 -3.58 -3.00 -1.95
N ALA A 147 -3.30 -2.84 -3.24
CA ALA A 147 -2.73 -1.61 -3.78
C ALA A 147 -3.69 -0.43 -3.62
N SER A 148 -5.00 -0.63 -3.80
CA SER A 148 -5.98 0.43 -3.56
C SER A 148 -6.07 0.83 -2.09
N ILE A 149 -5.99 -0.13 -1.14
CA ILE A 149 -5.90 0.18 0.29
C ILE A 149 -4.71 1.11 0.57
N TYR A 150 -3.54 0.77 0.03
CA TYR A 150 -2.34 1.57 0.22
C TYR A 150 -2.44 2.97 -0.42
N SER A 151 -3.02 3.06 -1.62
CA SER A 151 -3.27 4.34 -2.28
C SER A 151 -4.17 5.24 -1.44
N ASP A 152 -5.26 4.68 -0.88
CA ASP A 152 -6.19 5.43 -0.04
C ASP A 152 -5.53 5.92 1.26
N MET A 153 -4.63 5.12 1.84
CA MET A 153 -3.82 5.55 2.99
C MET A 153 -2.93 6.76 2.62
N CYS A 154 -2.25 6.71 1.47
CA CYS A 154 -1.41 7.81 0.99
C CYS A 154 -2.22 9.08 0.71
N ASP A 155 -3.38 8.95 0.04
CA ASP A 155 -4.26 10.07 -0.26
C ASP A 155 -4.79 10.73 1.02
N TYR A 156 -5.04 9.94 2.07
CA TYR A 156 -5.40 10.44 3.40
C TYR A 156 -4.27 11.30 4.01
N ILE A 157 -3.02 10.83 3.94
CA ILE A 157 -1.85 11.54 4.46
C ILE A 157 -1.63 12.87 3.70
N GLU A 158 -1.81 12.83 2.38
CA GLU A 158 -1.61 13.96 1.48
C GLU A 158 -2.80 14.93 1.42
N ASN A 159 -3.88 14.69 2.18
CA ASN A 159 -5.11 15.49 2.19
C ASN A 159 -5.76 15.64 0.80
N LYS A 160 -5.65 14.63 -0.07
CA LYS A 160 -6.35 14.68 -1.36
C LYS A 160 -7.87 14.55 -1.14
N PRO A 161 -8.71 15.21 -1.97
CA PRO A 161 -10.16 15.05 -1.87
C PRO A 161 -10.53 13.57 -1.95
N LYS A 162 -11.32 13.07 -0.99
CA LYS A 162 -11.73 11.66 -0.91
C LYS A 162 -12.41 11.24 -2.22
N ILE A 163 -11.72 10.44 -3.04
CA ILE A 163 -12.31 9.83 -4.23
C ILE A 163 -13.10 8.61 -3.75
N PRO A 164 -14.41 8.52 -4.03
CA PRO A 164 -15.22 7.39 -3.54
C PRO A 164 -14.71 6.07 -4.11
N LEU A 165 -14.44 5.10 -3.21
CA LEU A 165 -13.96 3.73 -3.47
C LEU A 165 -14.67 3.01 -4.63
N LYS A 166 -15.97 3.27 -4.83
CA LYS A 166 -16.75 2.73 -5.97
C LYS A 166 -16.15 3.06 -7.34
N LYS A 167 -15.38 4.14 -7.49
CA LYS A 167 -14.75 4.53 -8.76
C LYS A 167 -13.44 3.77 -9.03
N LEU A 168 -12.66 3.43 -8.01
CA LEU A 168 -11.30 2.89 -8.17
C LEU A 168 -11.27 1.44 -8.69
N SER A 169 -12.24 0.60 -8.29
CA SER A 169 -12.32 -0.79 -8.78
C SER A 169 -12.51 -0.90 -10.29
N LYS A 170 -13.11 0.12 -10.92
CA LYS A 170 -13.25 0.23 -12.39
C LYS A 170 -11.97 0.73 -13.07
N VAL A 171 -11.28 1.71 -12.49
CA VAL A 171 -10.19 2.44 -13.18
C VAL A 171 -8.88 1.65 -13.25
N TRP A 172 -8.53 0.89 -12.21
CA TRP A 172 -7.24 0.18 -12.19
C TRP A 172 -7.21 -1.05 -13.13
N LEU A 173 -8.33 -1.76 -13.24
CA LEU A 173 -8.44 -2.97 -14.08
C LEU A 173 -8.49 -2.67 -15.57
N LEU A 174 -9.21 -1.61 -15.97
CA LEU A 174 -9.29 -1.23 -17.38
C LEU A 174 -7.91 -0.84 -17.93
N ASN A 175 -7.13 -0.05 -17.19
CA ASN A 175 -5.81 0.38 -17.64
C ASN A 175 -4.74 -0.73 -17.65
N PHE A 176 -4.85 -1.76 -16.80
CA PHE A 176 -3.87 -2.85 -16.76
C PHE A 176 -4.10 -3.89 -17.87
N TYR A 177 -5.35 -4.10 -18.30
CA TYR A 177 -5.66 -5.02 -19.39
C TYR A 177 -5.65 -4.37 -20.78
N GLU A 178 -6.10 -3.11 -20.92
CA GLU A 178 -6.04 -2.41 -22.22
C GLU A 178 -4.59 -2.19 -22.69
N ASN A 179 -3.65 -1.95 -21.77
CA ASN A 179 -2.23 -1.82 -22.12
C ASN A 179 -1.55 -3.17 -22.44
N ASN A 180 -2.06 -4.29 -21.95
CA ASN A 180 -1.48 -5.61 -22.24
C ASN A 180 -2.06 -6.24 -23.52
N GLN A 181 -3.32 -5.95 -23.88
CA GLN A 181 -3.89 -6.41 -25.15
C GLN A 181 -3.19 -5.77 -26.35
N SER A 182 -2.92 -4.46 -26.30
CA SER A 182 -2.20 -3.75 -27.37
C SER A 182 -0.74 -4.20 -27.52
N LEU A 183 -0.05 -4.55 -26.42
CA LEU A 183 1.32 -5.07 -26.46
C LEU A 183 1.42 -6.51 -27.00
N VAL A 184 0.38 -7.32 -26.83
CA VAL A 184 0.32 -8.69 -27.37
C VAL A 184 -0.05 -8.67 -28.86
N GLU A 185 -0.96 -7.78 -29.28
CA GLU A 185 -1.32 -7.60 -30.69
C GLU A 185 -0.16 -7.03 -31.53
N GLN A 186 0.64 -6.11 -30.97
CA GLN A 186 1.84 -5.59 -31.65
C GLN A 186 2.99 -6.61 -31.78
N LYS A 187 2.99 -7.69 -30.99
CA LYS A 187 4.03 -8.74 -31.06
C LYS A 187 3.66 -9.93 -31.96
N MET A 188 2.44 -9.99 -32.50
CA MET A 188 1.99 -11.10 -33.35
C MET A 188 1.87 -10.78 -34.84
N THR A 189 2.15 -9.56 -35.29
CA THR A 189 2.36 -9.31 -36.72
C THR A 189 3.73 -9.83 -37.15
N PRO A 190 3.83 -10.86 -38.01
CA PRO A 190 5.12 -11.28 -38.55
C PRO A 190 5.71 -10.09 -39.32
N LYS A 191 6.85 -9.59 -38.86
CA LYS A 191 7.66 -8.63 -39.62
C LYS A 191 7.94 -9.24 -40.98
N LYS A 192 7.30 -8.70 -42.01
CA LYS A 192 7.70 -8.88 -43.40
C LYS A 192 9.19 -8.54 -43.46
N ILE A 193 10.02 -9.53 -43.81
CA ILE A 193 11.43 -9.35 -44.11
C ILE A 193 11.48 -8.32 -45.24
N ARG A 194 11.89 -7.09 -44.91
CA ARG A 194 12.18 -6.03 -45.86
C ARG A 194 13.69 -5.85 -45.81
N SER A 195 14.30 -6.14 -46.95
CA SER A 195 15.72 -6.03 -47.27
C SER A 195 16.39 -4.81 -46.65
N GLU A 196 17.59 -5.02 -46.12
CA GLU A 196 18.49 -4.02 -45.52
C GLU A 196 18.70 -2.80 -46.43
N PRO A 197 18.69 -1.58 -45.86
CA PRO A 197 19.41 -0.44 -46.40
C PRO A 197 20.74 -0.26 -45.67
N LYS A 198 21.76 0.06 -46.46
CA LYS A 198 23.17 0.30 -46.10
C LYS A 198 23.35 1.26 -44.91
N VAL A 199 24.30 0.90 -44.07
CA VAL A 199 24.89 1.72 -43.01
C VAL A 199 25.62 2.92 -43.62
N GLU A 200 25.19 4.14 -43.30
CA GLU A 200 26.06 5.31 -43.26
C GLU A 200 26.37 5.60 -41.78
N LEU A 201 27.66 5.51 -41.44
CA LEU A 201 28.22 5.83 -40.14
C LEU A 201 28.29 7.36 -40.00
N GLU A 202 27.44 7.94 -39.14
CA GLU A 202 27.72 9.26 -38.58
C GLU A 202 28.55 9.09 -37.29
N GLU A 203 29.85 9.28 -37.44
CA GLU A 203 30.79 9.61 -36.36
C GLU A 203 30.38 10.95 -35.76
N ASN A 204 29.73 10.99 -34.59
CA ASN A 204 29.67 12.18 -33.71
C ASN A 204 29.02 11.92 -32.33
N ARG A 205 29.33 10.80 -31.67
CA ARG A 205 28.78 10.49 -30.32
C ARG A 205 29.78 9.94 -29.31
N LEU A 206 31.07 10.25 -29.46
CA LEU A 206 32.12 9.83 -28.52
C LEU A 206 32.56 10.91 -27.52
N GLU A 207 32.25 12.19 -27.73
CA GLU A 207 32.68 13.26 -26.82
C GLU A 207 31.83 13.37 -25.53
N ASP A 208 30.59 12.85 -25.53
CA ASP A 208 29.71 12.94 -24.36
C ASP A 208 29.98 11.86 -23.29
N TYR A 209 30.60 10.72 -23.66
CA TYR A 209 30.77 9.60 -22.72
C TYR A 209 32.02 9.75 -21.84
N GLU A 210 33.12 10.31 -22.36
CA GLU A 210 34.33 10.58 -21.56
C GLU A 210 34.11 11.72 -20.56
N SER A 211 33.30 12.71 -20.95
CA SER A 211 32.87 13.83 -20.09
C SER A 211 32.09 13.34 -18.85
N LEU A 212 31.27 12.30 -19.00
CA LEU A 212 30.48 11.71 -17.92
C LEU A 212 31.33 10.82 -16.99
N LEU A 213 32.36 10.15 -17.50
CA LEU A 213 33.27 9.32 -16.70
C LEU A 213 34.20 10.15 -15.80
N ALA A 214 34.54 11.38 -16.20
CA ALA A 214 35.35 12.30 -15.38
C ALA A 214 34.61 12.83 -14.13
N ILE A 215 33.27 12.84 -14.15
CA ILE A 215 32.45 13.32 -13.02
C ILE A 215 32.34 12.24 -11.92
N TYR A 216 32.36 10.95 -12.28
CA TYR A 216 32.19 9.84 -11.34
C TYR A 216 33.48 9.39 -10.61
N ASN A 217 34.66 9.83 -11.06
CA ASN A 217 35.95 9.39 -10.50
C ASN A 217 36.63 10.41 -9.55
N LYS A 218 35.91 11.40 -9.02
CA LYS A 218 36.49 12.29 -8.00
C LYS A 218 36.58 11.57 -6.65
N PRO A 219 37.79 11.43 -6.05
CA PRO A 219 37.92 10.84 -4.73
C PRO A 219 37.27 11.72 -3.66
N THR A 220 36.51 11.07 -2.78
CA THR A 220 35.83 11.69 -1.63
C THR A 220 36.86 12.34 -0.71
N PRO A 221 36.69 13.60 -0.26
CA PRO A 221 37.62 14.23 0.66
C PRO A 221 37.55 13.56 2.02
N THR A 222 38.68 13.02 2.48
CA THR A 222 38.85 12.51 3.84
C THR A 222 38.90 13.69 4.82
N HIS A 223 37.93 13.75 5.73
CA HIS A 223 37.97 14.66 6.87
C HIS A 223 39.14 14.28 7.78
N LYS A 224 40.14 15.17 7.88
CA LYS A 224 41.16 15.12 8.93
C LYS A 224 40.50 15.44 10.26
N ILE A 225 40.55 14.49 11.19
CA ILE A 225 40.22 14.71 12.60
C ILE A 225 41.43 15.42 13.22
N SER A 226 41.26 16.69 13.61
CA SER A 226 42.23 17.41 14.44
C SER A 226 42.13 16.92 15.88
N THR A 227 43.15 16.22 16.36
CA THR A 227 43.35 15.99 17.79
C THR A 227 43.98 17.24 18.39
N GLU A 228 43.17 18.10 19.03
CA GLU A 228 43.71 19.06 19.99
C GLU A 228 43.88 18.38 21.35
N SER A 229 45.13 18.49 21.81
CA SER A 229 45.68 18.04 23.07
C SER A 229 45.08 18.84 24.23
N ILE A 230 44.46 18.14 25.19
CA ILE A 230 44.17 18.71 26.52
C ILE A 230 45.39 18.42 27.39
N ALA A 231 46.10 19.48 27.76
CA ALA A 231 46.98 19.55 28.92
C ALA A 231 46.37 20.53 29.92
#